data_AF-A0A439DME0-F1
#
_entry.id   AF-A0A439DME0-F1
#
_cell.length_a   1.000
_cell.length_b   1.000
_cell.length_c   1.000
_cell.angle_alpha   90.00
_cell.angle_beta   90.00
_cell.angle_gamma   90.00
#
_symmetry.space_group_name_H-M   'P 1'
#
loop_
_entity.id
_entity.type
_entity.pdbx_description
1 polymer ?
#
loop_
_entity_poly.entity_id
_entity_poly.type
_entity_poly.pdbx_seq_one_letter_code
_entity_poly.pdbx_strand_id
1 'polypeptide(L)'
;MTDEFNTTQKRALAVITVIALLVGAYFLRGFFVLIVMAAVFAYLFTPLYERLRRRLSTGLSAAITLLAALLMVAVPIAGIVLLAIVQITHMVNAVSDWVAQTDLSTLGDRTLKLINDLLSQIPFLNINVTPDSLRQAIITVSQRVGEWLLQLLQGAVGNVVAAIAGAIIFLYVFISLLVNREKIRTLIRQLNPLGEEITDLYLAKTGAMVRGTVKGQFVIALCQGVSGAISIYIAGFHDGFFIFAILLTALSVIPLGGGIVTIPFGIGMMFFGNIIGGAFVVIFHVVVVTNIDNLLRPILVPKQARLDPALMLLAVFSGIALWGFWGIIIGPVLMIIIVTTISVYLSVYKGVPITDPDEEEEKPRRPTLFSRLVDRIKQARKQDRKPAKSAVR
;
A
#
# COMPACT_ATOMS: atom_id res chain seq x y z
N MET A 1 9.61 -5.36 -48.16
CA MET A 1 10.80 -4.48 -48.05
C MET A 1 11.77 -4.93 -46.95
N THR A 2 11.81 -6.21 -46.55
CA THR A 2 12.62 -6.70 -45.42
C THR A 2 13.86 -7.49 -45.82
N ASP A 3 14.06 -7.77 -47.12
CA ASP A 3 15.12 -8.67 -47.60
C ASP A 3 16.45 -7.99 -47.96
N GLU A 4 16.62 -6.68 -47.78
CA GLU A 4 17.82 -5.95 -48.22
C GLU A 4 18.68 -5.31 -47.11
N PHE A 5 18.49 -5.67 -45.83
CA PHE A 5 19.36 -5.13 -44.79
C PHE A 5 20.63 -5.97 -44.57
N ASN A 6 21.79 -5.40 -44.90
CA ASN A 6 23.10 -5.96 -44.56
C ASN A 6 23.28 -6.06 -43.02
N THR A 7 24.09 -7.00 -42.54
CA THR A 7 24.40 -7.21 -41.10
C THR A 7 24.86 -5.91 -40.41
N THR A 8 25.63 -5.06 -41.10
CA THR A 8 26.02 -3.74 -40.57
C THR A 8 24.82 -2.81 -40.39
N GLN A 9 23.86 -2.81 -41.32
CA GLN A 9 22.63 -2.00 -41.22
C GLN A 9 21.71 -2.51 -40.11
N LYS A 10 21.61 -3.84 -39.92
CA LYS A 10 20.85 -4.43 -38.79
C LYS A 10 21.45 -4.04 -37.44
N ARG A 11 22.79 -4.07 -37.32
CA ARG A 11 23.50 -3.63 -36.10
C ARG A 11 23.33 -2.13 -35.86
N ALA A 12 23.48 -1.31 -36.89
CA ALA A 12 23.26 0.13 -36.81
C ALA A 12 21.82 0.46 -36.39
N LEU A 13 20.83 -0.22 -36.97
CA LEU A 13 19.42 -0.08 -36.61
C LEU A 13 19.16 -0.46 -35.15
N ALA A 14 19.77 -1.54 -34.64
CA ALA A 14 19.65 -1.93 -33.24
C ALA A 14 20.22 -0.85 -32.30
N VAL A 15 21.42 -0.33 -32.60
CA VAL A 15 22.04 0.76 -31.81
C VAL A 15 21.20 2.02 -31.85
N ILE A 16 20.74 2.44 -33.03
CA ILE A 16 19.87 3.63 -33.20
C ILE A 16 18.57 3.44 -32.44
N THR A 17 17.96 2.25 -32.50
CA THR A 17 16.74 1.94 -31.73
C THR A 17 16.99 2.09 -30.23
N VAL A 18 18.09 1.54 -29.70
CA VAL A 18 18.44 1.68 -28.28
C VAL A 18 18.64 3.15 -27.90
N ILE A 19 19.37 3.93 -28.71
CA ILE A 19 19.59 5.36 -28.48
C ILE A 19 18.24 6.11 -28.50
N ALA A 20 17.38 5.84 -29.48
CA ALA A 20 16.07 6.46 -29.58
C ALA A 20 15.18 6.14 -28.37
N LEU A 21 15.23 4.90 -27.86
CA LEU A 21 14.53 4.51 -26.63
C LEU A 21 15.07 5.24 -25.40
N LEU A 22 16.39 5.39 -25.27
CA LEU A 22 17.02 6.12 -24.16
C LEU A 22 16.67 7.61 -24.20
N VAL A 23 16.75 8.24 -25.37
CA VAL A 23 16.36 9.65 -25.57
C VAL A 23 14.87 9.83 -25.28
N GLY A 24 14.03 8.92 -25.77
CA GLY A 24 12.60 8.91 -25.49
C GLY A 24 12.29 8.78 -24.00
N ALA A 25 12.98 7.87 -23.29
CA ALA A 25 12.84 7.70 -21.86
C ALA A 25 13.25 8.97 -21.08
N TYR A 26 14.37 9.60 -21.48
CA TYR A 26 14.80 10.87 -20.89
C TYR A 26 13.81 12.01 -21.16
N PHE A 27 13.28 12.10 -22.38
CA PHE A 27 12.29 13.10 -22.78
C PHE A 27 10.98 12.95 -22.00
N LEU A 28 10.51 11.72 -21.83
CA LEU A 28 9.26 11.40 -21.13
C LEU A 28 9.39 11.35 -19.60
N ARG A 29 10.59 11.51 -19.04
CA ARG A 29 10.83 11.38 -17.59
C ARG A 29 9.93 12.27 -16.73
N GLY A 30 9.61 13.48 -17.21
CA GLY A 30 8.72 14.42 -16.51
C GLY A 30 7.27 13.94 -16.44
N PHE A 31 6.85 13.11 -17.38
CA PHE A 31 5.50 12.53 -17.45
C PHE A 31 5.46 11.07 -16.96
N PHE A 32 6.58 10.53 -16.48
CA PHE A 32 6.69 9.13 -16.08
C PHE A 32 5.62 8.71 -15.08
N VAL A 33 5.44 9.50 -14.01
CA VAL A 33 4.42 9.25 -12.99
C VAL A 33 3.01 9.24 -13.60
N LEU A 34 2.69 10.19 -14.47
CA LEU A 34 1.38 10.28 -15.12
C LEU A 34 1.11 9.06 -16.02
N ILE A 35 2.11 8.63 -16.79
CA ILE A 35 2.00 7.47 -17.68
C ILE A 35 1.82 6.17 -16.88
N VAL A 36 2.65 5.95 -15.85
CA VAL A 36 2.57 4.75 -15.02
C VAL A 36 1.26 4.71 -14.25
N MET A 37 0.83 5.83 -13.67
CA MET A 37 -0.45 5.89 -12.96
C MET A 37 -1.62 5.70 -13.92
N ALA A 38 -1.58 6.26 -15.13
CA ALA A 38 -2.61 6.00 -16.14
C ALA A 38 -2.66 4.50 -16.51
N ALA A 39 -1.51 3.82 -16.60
CA ALA A 39 -1.45 2.38 -16.85
C ALA A 39 -2.01 1.55 -15.69
N VAL A 40 -1.67 1.89 -14.45
CA VAL A 40 -2.20 1.28 -13.23
C VAL A 40 -3.72 1.40 -13.19
N PHE A 41 -4.24 2.62 -13.39
CA PHE A 41 -5.68 2.87 -13.39
C PHE A 41 -6.36 2.15 -14.56
N ALA A 42 -5.81 2.22 -15.78
CA ALA A 42 -6.38 1.54 -16.94
C ALA A 42 -6.48 0.02 -16.70
N TYR A 43 -5.45 -0.59 -16.13
CA TYR A 43 -5.47 -2.00 -15.73
C TYR A 43 -6.57 -2.30 -14.69
N LEU A 44 -6.65 -1.52 -13.61
CA LEU A 44 -7.64 -1.73 -12.54
C LEU A 44 -9.09 -1.55 -13.00
N PHE A 45 -9.32 -0.62 -13.93
CA PHE A 45 -10.64 -0.28 -14.46
C PHE A 45 -11.02 -1.04 -15.73
N THR A 46 -10.12 -1.81 -16.33
CA THR A 46 -10.40 -2.71 -17.46
C THR A 46 -11.64 -3.60 -17.24
N PRO A 47 -11.83 -4.30 -16.10
CA PRO A 47 -13.03 -5.13 -15.90
C PRO A 47 -14.33 -4.33 -15.87
N LEU A 48 -14.31 -3.07 -15.41
CA LEU A 48 -15.48 -2.19 -15.46
C LEU A 48 -15.76 -1.78 -16.91
N TYR A 49 -14.73 -1.35 -17.63
CA TYR A 49 -14.82 -0.96 -19.03
C TYR A 49 -15.38 -2.08 -19.91
N GLU A 50 -14.93 -3.32 -19.74
CA GLU A 50 -15.43 -4.47 -20.51
C GLU A 50 -16.89 -4.80 -20.21
N ARG A 51 -17.30 -4.73 -18.94
CA ARG A 51 -18.71 -4.93 -18.55
C ARG A 51 -19.60 -3.87 -19.20
N LEU A 52 -19.15 -2.62 -19.25
CA LEU A 52 -19.87 -1.52 -19.90
C LEU A 52 -19.88 -1.68 -21.42
N ARG A 53 -18.76 -2.06 -22.03
CA ARG A 53 -18.62 -2.27 -23.49
C ARG A 53 -19.52 -3.38 -24.02
N ARG A 54 -19.92 -4.35 -23.19
CA ARG A 54 -20.91 -5.37 -23.57
C ARG A 54 -22.32 -4.78 -23.78
N ARG A 55 -22.62 -3.60 -23.24
CA ARG A 55 -23.95 -2.97 -23.29
C ARG A 55 -23.96 -1.59 -23.97
N LEU A 56 -22.82 -0.92 -24.03
CA LEU A 56 -22.69 0.48 -24.48
C LEU A 56 -21.61 0.60 -25.56
N SER A 57 -21.63 1.72 -26.29
CA SER A 57 -20.58 2.04 -27.28
C SER A 57 -19.21 2.23 -26.63
N THR A 58 -18.15 2.11 -27.43
CA THR A 58 -16.74 2.26 -27.00
C THR A 58 -16.50 3.60 -26.28
N GLY A 59 -17.03 4.70 -26.83
CA GLY A 59 -16.86 6.04 -26.27
C GLY A 59 -17.59 6.23 -24.94
N LEU A 60 -18.85 5.78 -24.86
CA LEU A 60 -19.64 5.91 -23.63
C LEU A 60 -19.08 5.04 -22.50
N SER A 61 -18.64 3.82 -22.82
CA SER A 61 -17.99 2.92 -21.87
C SER A 61 -16.70 3.55 -21.31
N ALA A 62 -15.90 4.19 -22.16
CA ALA A 62 -14.69 4.88 -21.75
C ALA A 62 -15.00 6.08 -20.85
N ALA A 63 -16.00 6.90 -21.21
CA ALA A 63 -16.42 8.07 -20.45
C ALA A 63 -16.94 7.70 -19.04
N ILE A 64 -17.80 6.67 -18.94
CA ILE A 64 -18.31 6.20 -17.64
C ILE A 64 -17.18 5.61 -16.79
N THR A 65 -16.27 4.85 -17.41
CA THR A 65 -15.12 4.27 -16.69
C THR A 65 -14.19 5.36 -16.16
N LEU A 66 -13.98 6.41 -16.94
CA LEU A 66 -13.21 7.59 -16.57
C LEU A 66 -13.85 8.37 -15.43
N LEU A 67 -15.17 8.59 -15.50
CA LEU A 67 -15.91 9.22 -14.41
C LEU A 67 -15.81 8.39 -13.13
N ALA A 68 -15.94 7.07 -13.23
CA ALA A 68 -15.77 6.17 -12.09
C ALA A 68 -14.34 6.23 -11.51
N ALA A 69 -13.31 6.27 -12.36
CA ALA A 69 -11.92 6.41 -11.94
C ALA A 69 -11.66 7.76 -11.24
N LEU A 70 -12.19 8.85 -11.79
CA LEU A 70 -12.08 10.17 -11.20
C LEU A 70 -12.77 10.23 -9.84
N LEU A 71 -14.02 9.74 -9.74
CA LEU A 71 -14.76 9.72 -8.48
C LEU A 71 -14.10 8.83 -7.43
N MET A 72 -13.53 7.67 -7.83
CA MET A 72 -12.82 6.77 -6.91
C MET A 72 -11.63 7.45 -6.22
N VAL A 73 -10.98 8.43 -6.86
CA VAL A 73 -9.85 9.18 -6.29
C VAL A 73 -10.30 10.48 -5.62
N ALA A 74 -11.17 11.24 -6.30
CA ALA A 74 -11.62 12.54 -5.83
C ALA A 74 -12.44 12.44 -4.55
N VAL A 75 -13.33 11.44 -4.42
CA VAL A 75 -14.21 11.32 -3.25
C VAL A 75 -13.43 11.03 -1.95
N PRO A 76 -12.52 10.04 -1.88
CA PRO A 76 -11.71 9.84 -0.68
C PRO A 76 -10.83 11.03 -0.34
N ILE A 77 -10.18 11.66 -1.32
CA ILE A 77 -9.32 12.82 -1.09
C ILE A 77 -10.14 14.01 -0.59
N ALA A 78 -11.25 14.34 -1.24
CA ALA A 78 -12.13 15.42 -0.81
C ALA A 78 -12.68 15.15 0.60
N GLY A 79 -13.05 13.90 0.90
CA GLY A 79 -13.46 13.49 2.24
C GLY A 79 -12.36 13.74 3.28
N ILE A 80 -11.13 13.29 3.02
CA ILE A 80 -9.98 13.51 3.91
C ILE A 80 -9.72 15.00 4.11
N VAL A 81 -9.72 15.80 3.04
CA VAL A 81 -9.45 17.25 3.09
C VAL A 81 -10.55 17.99 3.86
N LEU A 82 -11.82 17.75 3.54
CA LEU A 82 -12.95 18.37 4.24
C LEU A 82 -12.93 18.05 5.73
N LEU A 83 -12.69 16.78 6.07
CA LEU A 83 -12.61 16.34 7.46
C LEU A 83 -11.37 16.94 8.15
N ALA A 84 -10.22 17.00 7.48
CA ALA A 84 -9.04 17.65 8.04
C ALA A 84 -9.30 19.14 8.34
N ILE A 85 -9.97 19.87 7.45
CA ILE A 85 -10.30 21.30 7.66
C ILE A 85 -11.24 21.48 8.86
N VAL A 86 -12.35 20.74 8.89
CA VAL A 86 -13.32 20.79 10.00
C VAL A 86 -12.64 20.42 11.31
N GLN A 87 -11.82 19.37 11.28
CA GLN A 87 -11.22 18.80 12.48
C GLN A 87 -10.04 19.60 13.04
N ILE A 88 -9.20 20.21 12.19
CA ILE A 88 -8.13 21.10 12.67
C ILE A 88 -8.77 22.25 13.46
N THR A 89 -9.89 22.77 12.98
CA THR A 89 -10.63 23.84 13.67
C THR A 89 -11.17 23.37 15.02
N HIS A 90 -11.80 22.18 15.08
CA HIS A 90 -12.30 21.62 16.34
C HIS A 90 -11.20 21.19 17.32
N MET A 91 -10.09 20.62 16.82
CA MET A 91 -8.97 20.17 17.65
C MET A 91 -8.19 21.35 18.22
N VAL A 92 -7.97 22.41 17.45
CA VAL A 92 -7.34 23.63 17.96
C VAL A 92 -8.23 24.28 19.03
N ASN A 93 -9.54 24.34 18.81
CA ASN A 93 -10.48 24.89 19.79
C ASN A 93 -10.58 24.00 21.04
N ALA A 94 -10.70 22.68 20.88
CA ALA A 94 -10.78 21.75 22.01
C ALA A 94 -9.47 21.70 22.81
N VAL A 95 -8.31 21.77 22.16
CA VAL A 95 -7.01 21.87 22.86
C VAL A 95 -6.89 23.21 23.56
N SER A 96 -7.33 24.31 22.94
CA SER A 96 -7.34 25.64 23.57
C SER A 96 -8.25 25.68 24.80
N ASP A 97 -9.46 25.13 24.70
CA ASP A 97 -10.44 25.09 25.79
C ASP A 97 -10.02 24.11 26.89
N TRP A 98 -9.44 22.97 26.54
CA TRP A 98 -8.93 21.98 27.48
C TRP A 98 -7.69 22.48 28.23
N VAL A 99 -6.78 23.21 27.56
CA VAL A 99 -5.64 23.89 28.19
C VAL A 99 -6.09 25.05 29.08
N ALA A 100 -7.21 25.70 28.75
CA ALA A 100 -7.77 26.78 29.56
C ALA A 100 -8.51 26.28 30.81
N GLN A 101 -9.10 25.08 30.77
CA GLN A 101 -9.93 24.53 31.85
C GLN A 101 -9.22 23.50 32.74
N THR A 102 -8.15 22.87 32.25
CA THR A 102 -7.39 21.88 33.03
C THR A 102 -6.26 22.58 33.77
N ASP A 103 -6.36 22.64 35.10
CA ASP A 103 -5.28 23.07 35.99
C ASP A 103 -4.13 22.04 35.92
N LEU A 104 -3.23 22.25 34.95
CA LEU A 104 -2.15 21.35 34.54
C LEU A 104 -1.13 21.05 35.66
N SER A 105 -1.26 21.73 36.80
CA SER A 105 -0.33 21.77 37.92
C SER A 105 -0.31 20.52 38.79
N THR A 106 -1.40 19.75 38.89
CA THR A 106 -1.51 18.69 39.93
C THR A 106 -1.32 17.25 39.43
N LEU A 107 -1.74 16.95 38.20
CA LEU A 107 -1.61 15.61 37.58
C LEU A 107 -0.33 15.47 36.76
N GLY A 108 0.13 16.56 36.12
CA GLY A 108 1.40 16.59 35.39
C GLY A 108 2.59 16.31 36.30
N ASP A 109 2.61 16.87 37.51
CA ASP A 109 3.74 16.75 38.44
C ASP A 109 4.02 15.32 38.93
N ARG A 110 3.00 14.47 39.08
CA ARG A 110 3.19 13.06 39.51
C ARG A 110 3.73 12.19 38.39
N THR A 111 3.22 12.35 37.18
CA THR A 111 3.65 11.60 36.00
C THR A 111 5.04 12.05 35.54
N LEU A 112 5.33 13.35 35.60
CA LEU A 112 6.66 13.90 35.30
C LEU A 112 7.70 13.49 36.34
N LYS A 113 7.34 13.36 37.62
CA LYS A 113 8.22 12.76 38.63
C LYS A 113 8.56 11.29 38.32
N LEU A 114 7.55 10.47 38.00
CA LEU A 114 7.77 9.06 37.62
C LEU A 114 8.68 8.91 36.39
N ILE A 115 8.52 9.78 35.39
CA ILE A 115 9.34 9.75 34.17
C ILE A 115 10.76 10.26 34.44
N ASN A 116 10.93 11.33 35.21
CA ASN A 116 12.26 11.83 35.59
C ASN A 116 12.99 10.84 36.53
N ASP A 117 12.28 10.12 37.39
CA ASP A 117 12.84 9.05 38.24
C ASP A 117 13.25 7.81 37.42
N LEU A 118 12.56 7.52 36.32
CA LEU A 118 12.94 6.46 35.38
C LEU A 118 14.07 6.88 34.42
N LEU A 119 14.08 8.14 33.97
CA LEU A 119 15.15 8.68 33.11
C LEU A 119 16.46 8.90 33.88
N SER A 120 16.40 9.30 35.14
CA SER A 120 17.58 9.48 36.00
C SER A 120 18.32 8.17 36.33
N GLN A 121 17.69 7.02 36.11
CA GLN A 121 18.33 5.70 36.20
C GLN A 121 19.15 5.33 34.96
N ILE A 122 19.08 6.11 33.87
CA ILE A 122 19.84 5.89 32.64
C ILE A 122 21.04 6.84 32.62
N PRO A 123 22.28 6.36 32.80
CA PRO A 123 23.46 7.20 33.09
C PRO A 123 23.97 8.08 31.93
N PHE A 124 23.17 8.29 30.88
CA PHE A 124 23.53 9.07 29.69
C PHE A 124 22.42 10.01 29.18
N LEU A 125 21.28 10.13 29.86
CA LEU A 125 20.13 10.95 29.41
C LEU A 125 19.67 11.92 30.52
N ASN A 126 20.28 13.11 30.56
CA ASN A 126 19.83 14.23 31.41
C ASN A 126 18.78 15.07 30.67
N ILE A 127 17.58 14.52 30.48
CA ILE A 127 16.45 15.25 29.91
C ILE A 127 15.40 15.42 31.01
N ASN A 128 15.31 16.62 31.59
CA ASN A 128 14.23 16.98 32.49
C ASN A 128 13.02 17.39 31.64
N VAL A 129 12.01 16.51 31.58
CA VAL A 129 10.74 16.84 30.94
C VAL A 129 9.95 17.70 31.93
N THR A 130 9.72 18.97 31.58
CA THR A 130 8.87 19.90 32.34
C THR A 130 7.52 20.11 31.63
N PRO A 131 6.46 20.54 32.35
CA PRO A 131 5.17 20.86 31.73
C PRO A 131 5.30 21.89 30.61
N ASP A 132 6.18 22.88 30.78
CA ASP A 132 6.46 23.90 29.78
C ASP A 132 7.17 23.33 28.54
N SER A 133 8.13 22.43 28.73
CA SER A 133 8.80 21.75 27.60
C SER A 133 7.84 20.89 26.79
N LEU A 134 6.88 20.23 27.46
CA LEU A 134 5.86 19.42 26.80
C LEU A 134 4.83 20.28 26.06
N ARG A 135 4.39 21.39 26.67
CA ARG A 135 3.52 22.37 26.02
C ARG A 135 4.18 22.99 24.79
N GLN A 136 5.45 23.38 24.90
CA GLN A 136 6.21 23.89 23.76
C GLN A 136 6.42 22.83 22.67
N ALA A 137 6.67 21.57 23.03
CA ALA A 137 6.78 20.47 22.07
C ALA A 137 5.47 20.27 21.29
N ILE A 138 4.32 20.27 21.96
CA ILE A 138 3.00 20.15 21.33
C ILE A 138 2.74 21.34 20.39
N ILE A 139 3.00 22.58 20.83
CA ILE A 139 2.83 23.78 19.99
C ILE A 139 3.73 23.71 18.76
N THR A 140 5.00 23.34 18.94
CA THR A 140 5.98 23.25 17.85
C THR A 140 5.62 22.17 16.84
N VAL A 141 5.17 20.99 17.30
CA VAL A 141 4.71 19.91 16.42
C VAL A 141 3.46 20.36 15.65
N SER A 142 2.48 20.96 16.33
CA SER A 142 1.26 21.47 15.69
C SER A 142 1.54 22.55 14.65
N GLN A 143 2.45 23.49 14.95
CA GLN A 143 2.87 24.53 14.00
C GLN A 143 3.59 23.94 12.79
N ARG A 144 4.52 23.00 12.99
CA ARG A 144 5.22 22.33 11.89
C ARG A 144 4.29 21.49 11.02
N VAL A 145 3.33 20.80 11.62
CA VAL A 145 2.28 20.05 10.89
C VAL A 145 1.40 21.03 10.10
N GLY A 146 1.02 22.16 10.70
CA GLY A 146 0.25 23.21 10.04
C GLY A 146 0.98 23.84 8.87
N GLU A 147 2.26 24.19 9.04
CA GLU A 147 3.13 24.72 7.98
C GLU A 147 3.33 23.71 6.84
N TRP A 148 3.57 22.44 7.17
CA TRP A 148 3.69 21.38 6.17
C TRP A 148 2.38 21.20 5.36
N LEU A 149 1.23 21.24 6.04
CA LEU A 149 -0.07 21.14 5.40
C LEU A 149 -0.37 22.37 4.52
N LEU A 150 -0.04 23.58 4.99
CA LEU A 150 -0.16 24.81 4.21
C LEU A 150 0.75 24.79 2.98
N GLN A 151 1.99 24.28 3.10
CA GLN A 151 2.89 24.09 1.96
C GLN A 151 2.36 23.06 0.96
N LEU A 152 1.74 21.97 1.43
CA LEU A 152 1.05 21.02 0.56
C LEU A 152 -0.11 21.67 -0.19
N LEU A 153 -0.94 22.47 0.51
CA LEU A 153 -2.07 23.17 -0.09
C LEU A 153 -1.62 24.26 -1.06
N GLN A 154 -0.61 25.05 -0.71
CA GLN A 154 -0.02 26.07 -1.58
C GLN A 154 0.71 25.45 -2.77
N GLY A 155 1.36 24.29 -2.62
CA GLY A 155 1.96 23.54 -3.72
C GLY A 155 0.91 22.93 -4.66
N ALA A 156 -0.22 22.49 -4.12
CA ALA A 156 -1.36 21.97 -4.90
C ALA A 156 -2.10 23.09 -5.65
N VAL A 157 -2.21 24.29 -5.05
CA VAL A 157 -2.91 25.45 -5.62
C VAL A 157 -1.99 26.31 -6.49
N GLY A 158 -0.68 26.35 -6.21
CA GLY A 158 0.29 27.27 -6.81
C GLY A 158 0.55 27.07 -8.31
N ASN A 159 0.04 25.99 -8.92
CA ASN A 159 0.12 25.79 -10.35
C ASN A 159 -1.12 25.05 -10.90
N VAL A 160 -2.31 25.65 -10.71
CA VAL A 160 -3.58 25.15 -11.28
C VAL A 160 -3.44 24.82 -12.78
N VAL A 161 -2.68 25.62 -13.54
CA VAL A 161 -2.43 25.36 -14.97
C VAL A 161 -1.70 24.04 -15.19
N ALA A 162 -0.61 23.76 -14.46
CA ALA A 162 0.09 22.48 -14.56
C ALA A 162 -0.76 21.32 -14.05
N ALA A 163 -1.58 21.52 -13.01
CA ALA A 163 -2.50 20.51 -12.51
C ALA A 163 -3.55 20.14 -13.57
N ILE A 164 -4.15 21.13 -14.23
CA ILE A 164 -5.10 20.93 -15.33
C ILE A 164 -4.40 20.24 -16.51
N ALA A 165 -3.22 20.71 -16.92
CA ALA A 165 -2.46 20.11 -18.01
C ALA A 165 -2.10 18.64 -17.71
N GLY A 166 -1.63 18.36 -16.50
CA GLY A 166 -1.33 17.02 -16.02
C GLY A 166 -2.58 16.13 -16.00
N ALA A 167 -3.72 16.65 -15.57
CA ALA A 167 -5.00 15.94 -15.59
C ALA A 167 -5.44 15.60 -17.02
N ILE A 168 -5.34 16.55 -17.96
CA ILE A 168 -5.68 16.31 -19.38
C ILE A 168 -4.77 15.23 -19.98
N ILE A 169 -3.47 15.31 -19.73
CA ILE A 169 -2.50 14.32 -20.22
C ILE A 169 -2.79 12.94 -19.61
N PHE A 170 -2.98 12.87 -18.29
CA PHE A 170 -3.36 11.63 -17.61
C PHE A 170 -4.63 11.04 -18.22
N LEU A 171 -5.65 11.88 -18.47
CA LEU A 171 -6.92 11.46 -19.04
C LEU A 171 -6.73 10.84 -20.42
N TYR A 172 -5.98 11.53 -21.28
CA TYR A 172 -5.72 11.09 -22.65
C TYR A 172 -4.95 9.77 -22.66
N VAL A 173 -3.89 9.66 -21.85
CA VAL A 173 -3.10 8.43 -21.73
C VAL A 173 -3.95 7.30 -21.16
N PHE A 174 -4.73 7.55 -20.10
CA PHE A 174 -5.62 6.57 -19.48
C PHE A 174 -6.64 6.01 -20.49
N ILE A 175 -7.36 6.87 -21.21
CA ILE A 175 -8.33 6.43 -22.23
C ILE A 175 -7.61 5.66 -23.34
N SER A 176 -6.47 6.16 -23.82
CA SER A 176 -5.70 5.50 -24.87
C SER A 176 -5.25 4.09 -24.46
N LEU A 177 -4.71 3.93 -23.24
CA LEU A 177 -4.30 2.64 -22.69
C LEU A 177 -5.49 1.70 -22.51
N LEU A 178 -6.63 2.21 -22.04
CA LEU A 178 -7.84 1.44 -21.80
C LEU A 178 -8.48 0.93 -23.10
N VAL A 179 -8.58 1.80 -24.12
CA VAL A 179 -9.21 1.48 -25.42
C VAL A 179 -8.28 0.66 -26.32
N ASN A 180 -6.99 0.99 -26.37
CA ASN A 180 -6.00 0.34 -27.25
C ASN A 180 -5.21 -0.79 -26.58
N ARG A 181 -5.70 -1.33 -25.44
CA ARG A 181 -5.00 -2.32 -24.62
C ARG A 181 -4.41 -3.50 -25.40
N GLU A 182 -5.16 -4.07 -26.36
CA GLU A 182 -4.70 -5.26 -27.10
C GLU A 182 -3.57 -4.89 -28.06
N LYS A 183 -3.67 -3.74 -28.72
CA LYS A 183 -2.61 -3.22 -29.59
C LYS A 183 -1.33 -2.97 -28.78
N ILE A 184 -1.46 -2.40 -27.59
CA ILE A 184 -0.33 -2.12 -26.70
C ILE A 184 0.29 -3.42 -26.18
N ARG A 185 -0.54 -4.38 -25.76
CA ARG A 185 -0.06 -5.70 -25.34
C ARG A 185 0.70 -6.41 -26.45
N THR A 186 0.16 -6.42 -27.67
CA THR A 186 0.82 -7.00 -28.84
C THR A 186 2.12 -6.27 -29.14
N LEU A 187 2.14 -4.94 -29.08
CA LEU A 187 3.35 -4.15 -29.29
C LEU A 187 4.44 -4.49 -28.25
N ILE A 188 4.08 -4.60 -26.97
CA ILE A 188 5.04 -4.99 -25.91
C ILE A 188 5.57 -6.41 -26.16
N ARG A 189 4.71 -7.37 -26.54
CA ARG A 189 5.11 -8.74 -26.89
C ARG A 189 6.07 -8.79 -28.07
N GLN A 190 5.87 -7.95 -29.08
CA GLN A 190 6.74 -7.87 -30.26
C GLN A 190 8.05 -7.12 -30.01
N LEU A 191 8.05 -6.12 -29.13
CA LEU A 191 9.24 -5.34 -28.79
C LEU A 191 10.16 -6.05 -27.80
N ASN A 192 9.64 -6.98 -26.99
CA ASN A 192 10.44 -7.66 -25.98
C ASN A 192 11.33 -8.73 -26.63
N PRO A 193 12.67 -8.57 -26.61
CA PRO A 193 13.59 -9.54 -27.22
C PRO A 193 13.61 -10.89 -26.49
N LEU A 194 13.04 -10.98 -25.28
CA LEU A 194 13.00 -12.21 -24.48
C LEU A 194 11.85 -13.15 -24.88
N GLY A 195 11.02 -12.78 -25.85
CA GLY A 195 9.92 -13.59 -26.35
C GLY A 195 8.57 -13.32 -25.65
N GLU A 196 7.51 -13.89 -26.24
CA GLU A 196 6.13 -13.62 -25.80
C GLU A 196 5.81 -14.22 -24.43
N GLU A 197 6.31 -15.43 -24.14
CA GLU A 197 6.07 -16.13 -22.86
C GLU A 197 6.63 -15.34 -21.68
N ILE A 198 7.88 -14.88 -21.81
CA ILE A 198 8.52 -14.04 -20.80
C ILE A 198 7.78 -12.71 -20.65
N THR A 199 7.30 -12.13 -21.76
CA THR A 199 6.49 -10.91 -21.71
C THR A 199 5.20 -11.10 -20.92
N ASP A 200 4.48 -12.19 -21.18
CA ASP A 200 3.24 -12.49 -20.46
C ASP A 200 3.50 -12.73 -18.97
N LEU A 201 4.64 -13.34 -18.62
CA LEU A 201 5.08 -13.48 -17.22
C LEU A 201 5.25 -12.11 -16.53
N TYR A 202 5.97 -11.17 -17.16
CA TYR A 202 6.13 -9.81 -16.61
C TYR A 202 4.78 -9.10 -16.46
N LEU A 203 3.92 -9.16 -17.48
CA LEU A 203 2.60 -8.54 -17.44
C LEU A 203 1.71 -9.14 -16.35
N ALA A 204 1.75 -10.47 -16.17
CA ALA A 204 0.98 -11.18 -15.15
C ALA A 204 1.47 -10.83 -13.73
N LYS A 205 2.78 -10.88 -13.47
CA LYS A 205 3.35 -10.53 -12.15
C LYS A 205 3.16 -9.05 -11.84
N THR A 206 3.37 -8.16 -12.81
CA THR A 206 3.14 -6.72 -12.66
C THR A 206 1.68 -6.42 -12.39
N GLY A 207 0.75 -6.98 -13.17
CA GLY A 207 -0.69 -6.80 -12.96
C GLY A 207 -1.17 -7.32 -11.60
N ALA A 208 -0.66 -8.50 -11.19
CA ALA A 208 -0.95 -9.04 -9.87
C ALA A 208 -0.38 -8.16 -8.74
N MET A 209 0.82 -7.58 -8.91
CA MET A 209 1.38 -6.61 -7.96
C MET A 209 0.54 -5.33 -7.91
N VAL A 210 0.17 -4.75 -9.05
CA VAL A 210 -0.69 -3.55 -9.10
C VAL A 210 -2.03 -3.82 -8.39
N ARG A 211 -2.68 -4.95 -8.68
CA ARG A 211 -3.94 -5.32 -8.05
C ARG A 211 -3.76 -5.54 -6.55
N GLY A 212 -2.71 -6.23 -6.14
CA GLY A 212 -2.38 -6.52 -4.74
C GLY A 212 -2.06 -5.25 -3.95
N THR A 213 -1.21 -4.37 -4.49
CA THR A 213 -0.87 -3.09 -3.86
C THR A 213 -2.09 -2.17 -3.79
N VAL A 214 -2.80 -1.93 -4.89
CA VAL A 214 -3.88 -0.92 -4.85
C VAL A 214 -5.12 -1.43 -4.11
N LYS A 215 -5.63 -2.63 -4.43
CA LYS A 215 -6.84 -3.16 -3.76
C LYS A 215 -6.52 -3.66 -2.36
N GLY A 216 -5.37 -4.31 -2.19
CA GLY A 216 -4.96 -4.83 -0.90
C GLY A 216 -4.65 -3.70 0.08
N GLN A 217 -3.90 -2.66 -0.32
CA GLN A 217 -3.59 -1.55 0.56
C GLN A 217 -4.84 -0.82 1.04
N PHE A 218 -5.87 -0.66 0.19
CA PHE A 218 -7.11 -0.03 0.62
C PHE A 218 -7.80 -0.82 1.75
N VAL A 219 -7.91 -2.15 1.61
CA VAL A 219 -8.50 -3.01 2.64
C VAL A 219 -7.64 -3.01 3.91
N ILE A 220 -6.33 -3.13 3.77
CA ILE A 220 -5.37 -3.10 4.89
C ILE A 220 -5.47 -1.78 5.64
N ALA A 221 -5.41 -0.66 4.93
CA ALA A 221 -5.47 0.66 5.51
C ALA A 221 -6.78 0.91 6.25
N LEU A 222 -7.91 0.46 5.70
CA LEU A 222 -9.21 0.54 6.37
C LEU A 222 -9.25 -0.30 7.65
N CYS A 223 -8.79 -1.56 7.60
CA CYS A 223 -8.72 -2.40 8.79
C CYS A 223 -7.80 -1.81 9.86
N GLN A 224 -6.64 -1.27 9.47
CA GLN A 224 -5.70 -0.62 10.38
C GLN A 224 -6.28 0.65 10.99
N GLY A 225 -6.89 1.51 10.18
CA GLY A 225 -7.47 2.77 10.62
C GLY A 225 -8.65 2.57 11.57
N VAL A 226 -9.57 1.68 11.21
CA VAL A 226 -10.71 1.32 12.07
C VAL A 226 -10.25 0.66 13.36
N SER A 227 -9.30 -0.30 13.30
CA SER A 227 -8.77 -0.95 14.51
C SER A 227 -8.06 0.05 15.43
N GLY A 228 -7.29 0.98 14.85
CA GLY A 228 -6.67 2.08 15.60
C GLY A 228 -7.71 2.98 16.28
N ALA A 229 -8.78 3.34 15.57
CA ALA A 229 -9.87 4.13 16.15
C ALA A 229 -10.63 3.39 17.26
N ILE A 230 -10.89 2.08 17.09
CA ILE A 230 -11.49 1.24 18.12
C ILE A 230 -10.61 1.25 19.38
N SER A 231 -9.29 1.17 19.23
CA SER A 231 -8.39 1.21 20.39
C SER A 231 -8.50 2.51 21.18
N ILE A 232 -8.61 3.65 20.48
CA ILE A 232 -8.77 4.98 21.07
C ILE A 232 -10.14 5.13 21.74
N TYR A 233 -11.19 4.60 21.13
CA TYR A 233 -12.53 4.58 21.69
C TYR A 233 -12.59 3.79 23.00
N ILE A 234 -12.05 2.56 23.01
CA ILE A 234 -12.00 1.70 24.21
C ILE A 234 -11.14 2.35 25.32
N ALA A 235 -10.10 3.10 24.95
CA ALA A 235 -9.27 3.82 25.91
C ALA A 235 -9.98 4.99 26.60
N GLY A 236 -11.21 5.33 26.20
CA GLY A 236 -12.04 6.35 26.85
C GLY A 236 -12.31 7.59 25.99
N PHE A 237 -11.70 7.70 24.80
CA PHE A 237 -11.88 8.86 23.92
C PHE A 237 -12.94 8.58 22.85
N HIS A 238 -14.20 8.71 23.26
CA HIS A 238 -15.35 8.27 22.48
C HIS A 238 -15.68 9.22 21.32
N ASP A 239 -15.57 10.53 21.54
CA ASP A 239 -15.98 11.57 20.57
C ASP A 239 -15.08 11.60 19.31
N GLY A 240 -13.88 11.04 19.40
CA GLY A 240 -12.90 11.02 18.31
C GLY A 240 -13.01 9.83 17.35
N PHE A 241 -13.91 8.87 17.57
CA PHE A 241 -13.87 7.59 16.84
C PHE A 241 -13.88 7.73 15.32
N PHE A 242 -14.86 8.44 14.76
CA PHE A 242 -14.99 8.60 13.31
C PHE A 242 -13.81 9.36 12.70
N ILE A 243 -13.30 10.35 13.43
CA ILE A 243 -12.16 11.16 13.03
C ILE A 243 -10.90 10.30 12.96
N PHE A 244 -10.58 9.57 14.03
CA PHE A 244 -9.43 8.69 14.06
C PHE A 244 -9.58 7.54 13.07
N ALA A 245 -10.80 7.03 12.84
CA ALA A 245 -11.01 5.97 11.86
C ALA A 245 -10.61 6.44 10.46
N ILE A 246 -11.00 7.65 10.07
CA ILE A 246 -10.70 8.22 8.75
C ILE A 246 -9.25 8.67 8.66
N LEU A 247 -8.76 9.41 9.66
CA LEU A 247 -7.37 9.90 9.71
C LEU A 247 -6.38 8.74 9.69
N LEU A 248 -6.56 7.75 10.58
CA LEU A 248 -5.67 6.59 10.66
C LEU A 248 -5.81 5.70 9.42
N THR A 249 -6.97 5.62 8.78
CA THR A 249 -7.11 4.93 7.49
C THR A 249 -6.29 5.63 6.41
N ALA A 250 -6.39 6.96 6.30
CA ALA A 250 -5.62 7.73 5.33
C ALA A 250 -4.10 7.58 5.55
N LEU A 251 -3.66 7.66 6.81
CA LEU A 251 -2.24 7.52 7.16
C LEU A 251 -1.74 6.08 6.98
N SER A 252 -2.58 5.07 7.16
CA SER A 252 -2.20 3.65 7.00
C SER A 252 -1.95 3.25 5.54
N VAL A 253 -2.21 4.13 4.57
CA VAL A 253 -1.73 3.95 3.19
C VAL A 253 -0.19 3.94 3.15
N ILE A 254 0.45 4.70 4.03
CA ILE A 254 1.90 4.73 4.20
C ILE A 254 2.27 3.65 5.23
N PRO A 255 3.26 2.79 4.96
CA PRO A 255 3.76 1.85 5.96
C PRO A 255 4.13 2.58 7.26
N LEU A 256 3.67 2.04 8.39
CA LEU A 256 3.86 2.63 9.73
C LEU A 256 3.17 4.00 9.95
N GLY A 257 2.43 4.52 8.96
CA GLY A 257 1.84 5.87 9.02
C GLY A 257 0.83 6.05 10.15
N GLY A 258 0.01 5.03 10.44
CA GLY A 258 -0.93 5.08 11.57
C GLY A 258 -0.22 5.29 12.92
N GLY A 259 0.97 4.71 13.10
CA GLY A 259 1.75 4.80 14.34
C GLY A 259 2.26 6.21 14.62
N ILE A 260 2.48 7.01 13.57
CA ILE A 260 2.91 8.42 13.68
C ILE A 260 1.92 9.25 14.50
N VAL A 261 0.62 8.94 14.41
CA VAL A 261 -0.43 9.64 15.18
C VAL A 261 -0.84 8.85 16.41
N THR A 262 -1.09 7.54 16.28
CA THR A 262 -1.63 6.74 17.39
C THR A 262 -0.67 6.65 18.58
N ILE A 263 0.65 6.53 18.35
CA ILE A 263 1.62 6.37 19.45
C ILE A 263 1.76 7.67 20.26
N PRO A 264 2.03 8.85 19.65
CA PRO A 264 2.05 10.10 20.40
C PRO A 264 0.72 10.43 21.06
N PHE A 265 -0.41 10.08 20.43
CA PHE A 265 -1.73 10.28 21.02
C PHE A 265 -1.91 9.44 22.30
N GLY A 266 -1.56 8.15 22.27
CA GLY A 266 -1.58 7.29 23.45
C GLY A 266 -0.65 7.80 24.56
N ILE A 267 0.55 8.25 24.20
CA ILE A 267 1.49 8.89 25.14
C ILE A 267 0.87 10.16 25.75
N GLY A 268 0.24 11.00 24.93
CA GLY A 268 -0.48 12.20 25.38
C GLY A 268 -1.57 11.88 26.39
N MET A 269 -2.37 10.83 26.14
CA MET A 269 -3.38 10.38 27.11
C MET A 269 -2.78 9.99 28.46
N MET A 270 -1.59 9.38 28.49
CA MET A 270 -0.90 9.07 29.74
C MET A 270 -0.47 10.33 30.49
N PHE A 271 0.05 11.33 29.78
CA PHE A 271 0.44 12.62 30.36
C PHE A 271 -0.75 13.39 30.95
N PHE A 272 -1.92 13.26 30.32
CA PHE A 272 -3.14 13.95 30.73
C PHE A 272 -4.00 13.18 31.74
N GLY A 273 -3.42 12.14 32.38
CA GLY A 273 -4.02 11.44 33.52
C GLY A 273 -4.67 10.10 33.20
N ASN A 274 -4.84 9.73 31.92
CA ASN A 274 -5.36 8.43 31.51
C ASN A 274 -4.22 7.48 31.12
N ILE A 275 -3.47 7.02 32.14
CA ILE A 275 -2.29 6.15 31.96
C ILE A 275 -2.68 4.79 31.36
N ILE A 276 -3.75 4.17 31.86
CA ILE A 276 -4.17 2.83 31.43
C ILE A 276 -4.67 2.86 29.98
N GLY A 277 -5.51 3.84 29.62
CA GLY A 277 -6.00 4.00 28.25
C GLY A 277 -4.88 4.35 27.28
N GLY A 278 -3.96 5.25 27.66
CA GLY A 278 -2.78 5.58 26.88
C GLY A 278 -1.86 4.40 26.62
N ALA A 279 -1.53 3.63 27.65
CA ALA A 279 -0.72 2.41 27.52
C ALA A 279 -1.43 1.35 26.65
N PHE A 280 -2.74 1.18 26.82
CA PHE A 280 -3.54 0.28 26.00
C PHE A 280 -3.47 0.64 24.52
N VAL A 281 -3.65 1.92 24.15
CA VAL A 281 -3.58 2.36 22.74
C VAL A 281 -2.22 2.08 22.12
N VAL A 282 -1.13 2.39 22.82
CA VAL A 282 0.24 2.17 22.31
C VAL A 282 0.50 0.68 22.11
N ILE A 283 0.21 -0.14 23.12
CA ILE A 283 0.43 -1.59 23.07
C ILE A 283 -0.46 -2.22 21.99
N PHE A 284 -1.74 -1.85 21.92
CA PHE A 284 -2.66 -2.36 20.91
C PHE A 284 -2.19 -1.99 19.50
N HIS A 285 -1.64 -0.80 19.29
CA HIS A 285 -1.11 -0.41 17.99
C HIS A 285 0.10 -1.26 17.57
N VAL A 286 1.05 -1.48 18.47
CA VAL A 286 2.27 -2.27 18.22
C VAL A 286 2.01 -3.76 18.08
N VAL A 287 1.01 -4.30 18.80
CA VAL A 287 0.71 -5.73 18.78
C VAL A 287 -0.30 -6.07 17.69
N VAL A 288 -1.37 -5.28 17.54
CA VAL A 288 -2.48 -5.59 16.64
C VAL A 288 -2.35 -4.81 15.35
N VAL A 289 -2.38 -3.47 15.40
CA VAL A 289 -2.54 -2.63 14.19
C VAL A 289 -1.38 -2.80 13.20
N THR A 290 -0.14 -2.87 13.68
CA THR A 290 1.04 -3.09 12.83
C THR A 290 1.10 -4.51 12.25
N ASN A 291 0.52 -5.51 12.92
CA ASN A 291 0.47 -6.89 12.42
C ASN A 291 -0.67 -7.15 11.42
N ILE A 292 -1.66 -6.27 11.32
CA ILE A 292 -2.75 -6.38 10.33
C ILE A 292 -2.20 -6.48 8.91
N ASP A 293 -1.22 -5.64 8.55
CA ASP A 293 -0.59 -5.68 7.21
C ASP A 293 0.10 -7.02 6.94
N ASN A 294 0.84 -7.54 7.93
CA ASN A 294 1.54 -8.83 7.83
C ASN A 294 0.57 -10.02 7.64
N LEU A 295 -0.64 -9.95 8.19
CA LEU A 295 -1.65 -11.00 8.10
C LEU A 295 -2.50 -10.89 6.83
N LEU A 296 -2.93 -9.68 6.48
CA LEU A 296 -3.83 -9.44 5.35
C LEU A 296 -3.11 -9.43 4.01
N ARG A 297 -1.87 -8.95 3.94
CA ARG A 297 -1.12 -8.85 2.69
C ARG A 297 -0.95 -10.20 1.98
N PRO A 298 -0.60 -11.31 2.66
CA PRO A 298 -0.65 -12.63 2.04
C PRO A 298 -2.03 -12.96 1.47
N ILE A 299 -3.11 -12.69 2.19
CA ILE A 299 -4.47 -13.06 1.75
C ILE A 299 -4.89 -12.24 0.52
N LEU A 300 -4.47 -10.97 0.45
CA LEU A 300 -4.92 -10.02 -0.57
C LEU A 300 -4.01 -9.99 -1.82
N VAL A 301 -2.72 -10.33 -1.66
CA VAL A 301 -1.73 -10.32 -2.75
C VAL A 301 -1.47 -11.76 -3.22
N PRO A 302 -1.70 -12.07 -4.51
CA PRO A 302 -1.39 -13.38 -5.08
C PRO A 302 0.07 -13.76 -4.86
N LYS A 303 0.35 -15.03 -4.53
CA LYS A 303 1.70 -15.52 -4.22
C LYS A 303 2.73 -15.18 -5.29
N GLN A 304 2.36 -15.31 -6.56
CA GLN A 304 3.20 -14.98 -7.72
C GLN A 304 3.73 -13.53 -7.75
N ALA A 305 3.09 -12.61 -7.02
CA ALA A 305 3.46 -11.20 -6.93
C ALA A 305 3.79 -10.77 -5.48
N ARG A 306 4.00 -11.72 -4.57
CA ARG A 306 4.48 -11.42 -3.22
C ARG A 306 5.98 -11.19 -3.27
N LEU A 307 6.38 -10.00 -2.86
CA LEU A 307 7.78 -9.70 -2.56
C LEU A 307 8.07 -10.11 -1.12
N ASP A 308 9.32 -10.43 -0.84
CA ASP A 308 9.81 -10.52 0.53
C ASP A 308 9.50 -9.20 1.28
N PRO A 309 9.10 -9.24 2.57
CA PRO A 309 8.76 -8.04 3.31
C PRO A 309 9.87 -6.97 3.31
N ALA A 310 11.14 -7.35 3.34
CA ALA A 310 12.25 -6.40 3.29
C ALA A 310 12.34 -5.73 1.90
N LEU A 311 12.16 -6.49 0.83
CA LEU A 311 12.11 -5.93 -0.53
C LEU A 311 10.89 -5.02 -0.71
N MET A 312 9.74 -5.36 -0.14
CA MET A 312 8.55 -4.52 -0.17
C MET A 312 8.79 -3.19 0.56
N LEU A 313 9.42 -3.24 1.74
CA LEU A 313 9.77 -2.05 2.51
C LEU A 313 10.71 -1.12 1.73
N LEU A 314 11.79 -1.69 1.18
CA LEU A 314 12.75 -0.95 0.35
C LEU A 314 12.06 -0.36 -0.89
N ALA A 315 11.21 -1.14 -1.56
CA ALA A 315 10.48 -0.69 -2.73
C ALA A 315 9.61 0.54 -2.43
N VAL A 316 8.87 0.53 -1.32
CA VAL A 316 8.01 1.65 -0.94
C VAL A 316 8.84 2.87 -0.55
N PHE A 317 9.86 2.73 0.31
CA PHE A 317 10.67 3.88 0.73
C PHE A 317 11.48 4.48 -0.43
N SER A 318 12.11 3.65 -1.26
CA SER A 318 12.80 4.12 -2.47
C SER A 318 11.82 4.78 -3.44
N GLY A 319 10.62 4.22 -3.59
CA GLY A 319 9.55 4.81 -4.39
C GLY A 319 9.16 6.19 -3.88
N ILE A 320 8.92 6.34 -2.57
CA ILE A 320 8.56 7.62 -1.94
C ILE A 320 9.67 8.65 -2.14
N ALA A 321 10.94 8.25 -1.98
CA ALA A 321 12.08 9.14 -2.18
C ALA A 321 12.17 9.67 -3.62
N LEU A 322 11.78 8.88 -4.63
CA LEU A 322 11.88 9.24 -6.05
C LEU A 322 10.63 9.95 -6.60
N TRP A 323 9.43 9.53 -6.19
CA TRP A 323 8.17 9.98 -6.78
C TRP A 323 7.13 10.46 -5.75
N GLY A 324 7.53 10.65 -4.49
CA GLY A 324 6.65 11.09 -3.42
C GLY A 324 5.51 10.09 -3.17
N PHE A 325 4.29 10.59 -2.96
CA PHE A 325 3.12 9.76 -2.67
C PHE A 325 2.88 8.66 -3.72
N TRP A 326 3.08 8.95 -5.01
CA TRP A 326 2.90 7.97 -6.10
C TRP A 326 3.90 6.81 -6.03
N GLY A 327 5.03 7.03 -5.35
CA GLY A 327 6.05 6.03 -5.06
C GLY A 327 5.56 4.80 -4.29
N ILE A 328 4.49 4.94 -3.50
CA ILE A 328 3.89 3.83 -2.75
C ILE A 328 3.35 2.75 -3.69
N ILE A 329 2.88 3.14 -4.87
CA ILE A 329 2.37 2.23 -5.89
C ILE A 329 3.47 1.86 -6.89
N ILE A 330 4.23 2.85 -7.37
CA ILE A 330 5.26 2.67 -8.40
C ILE A 330 6.43 1.80 -7.88
N GLY A 331 6.84 2.00 -6.63
CA GLY A 331 7.96 1.30 -6.02
C GLY A 331 7.83 -0.22 -6.06
N PRO A 332 6.76 -0.81 -5.46
CA PRO A 332 6.51 -2.26 -5.54
C PRO A 332 6.40 -2.79 -6.96
N VAL A 333 5.81 -2.03 -7.87
CA VAL A 333 5.67 -2.39 -9.30
C VAL A 333 7.04 -2.46 -9.98
N LEU A 334 7.93 -1.51 -9.69
CA LEU A 334 9.27 -1.54 -10.23
C LEU A 334 10.09 -2.68 -9.61
N MET A 335 9.93 -2.91 -8.31
CA MET A 335 10.62 -4.00 -7.61
C MET A 335 10.19 -5.38 -8.14
N ILE A 336 8.90 -5.61 -8.43
CA ILE A 336 8.48 -6.89 -9.00
C ILE A 336 9.09 -7.10 -10.40
N ILE A 337 9.28 -6.04 -11.19
CA ILE A 337 9.98 -6.14 -12.48
C ILE A 337 11.43 -6.53 -12.24
N ILE A 338 12.14 -5.85 -11.33
CA ILE A 338 13.55 -6.15 -11.02
C ILE A 338 13.72 -7.62 -10.57
N VAL A 339 12.91 -8.07 -9.60
CA VAL A 339 12.97 -9.44 -9.09
C VAL A 339 12.64 -10.45 -10.19
N THR A 340 11.63 -10.16 -11.02
CA THR A 340 11.26 -11.04 -12.15
C THR A 340 12.42 -11.14 -13.15
N THR A 341 13.11 -10.04 -13.45
CA THR A 341 14.29 -10.04 -14.32
C THR A 341 15.41 -10.90 -13.76
N ILE A 342 15.68 -10.80 -12.45
CA ILE A 342 16.68 -11.63 -11.79
C ILE A 342 16.29 -13.12 -11.86
N SER A 343 15.02 -13.46 -11.62
CA SER A 343 14.53 -14.84 -11.73
C SER A 343 14.66 -15.40 -13.14
N VAL A 344 14.30 -14.61 -14.17
CA VAL A 344 14.47 -15.02 -15.58
C VAL A 344 15.95 -15.21 -15.91
N TYR A 345 16.83 -14.32 -15.45
CA TYR A 345 18.27 -14.47 -15.64
C TYR A 345 18.81 -15.76 -15.01
N LEU A 346 18.43 -16.06 -13.77
CA LEU A 346 18.84 -17.28 -13.08
C LEU A 346 18.31 -18.55 -13.78
N SER A 347 17.10 -18.49 -14.32
CA SER A 347 16.54 -19.60 -15.10
C SER A 347 17.28 -19.84 -16.40
N VAL A 348 17.56 -18.79 -17.16
CA VAL A 348 18.19 -18.93 -18.48
C VAL A 348 19.68 -19.29 -18.35
N TYR A 349 20.41 -18.63 -17.45
CA TYR A 349 21.87 -18.76 -17.38
C TYR A 349 22.38 -19.73 -16.31
N LYS A 350 21.58 -20.01 -15.28
CA LYS A 350 21.98 -20.92 -14.18
C LYS A 350 21.08 -22.15 -14.06
N GLY A 351 20.10 -22.32 -14.95
CA GLY A 351 19.17 -23.45 -14.93
C GLY A 351 18.30 -23.54 -13.68
N VAL A 352 18.16 -22.43 -12.93
CA VAL A 352 17.32 -22.39 -11.72
C VAL A 352 15.87 -22.26 -12.18
N PRO A 353 14.99 -23.24 -11.94
CA PRO A 353 13.61 -23.15 -12.40
C PRO A 353 12.97 -21.86 -11.88
N ILE A 354 12.24 -21.16 -12.75
CA ILE A 354 11.45 -20.00 -12.35
C ILE A 354 10.48 -20.52 -11.30
N THR A 355 10.68 -20.11 -10.05
CA THR A 355 9.81 -20.51 -8.96
C THR A 355 8.44 -19.90 -9.23
N ASP A 356 7.52 -20.70 -9.77
CA ASP A 356 6.11 -20.38 -9.72
C ASP A 356 5.61 -20.84 -8.34
N PRO A 357 5.29 -19.91 -7.42
CA PRO A 357 4.90 -20.29 -6.07
C PRO A 357 3.59 -21.10 -6.01
N ASP A 358 2.88 -21.25 -7.12
CA ASP A 358 1.72 -22.13 -7.25
C ASP A 358 2.13 -23.60 -7.57
N GLU A 359 3.28 -23.86 -8.22
CA GLU A 359 3.78 -25.22 -8.48
C GLU A 359 4.33 -25.90 -7.21
N GLU A 360 4.79 -25.14 -6.21
CA GLU A 360 5.27 -25.71 -4.95
C GLU A 360 4.15 -26.37 -4.12
N GLU A 361 2.88 -26.01 -4.33
CA GLU A 361 1.73 -26.60 -3.62
C GLU A 361 1.15 -27.86 -4.27
N GLU A 362 1.44 -28.14 -5.54
CA GLU A 362 1.09 -29.42 -6.16
C GLU A 362 1.95 -30.58 -5.61
N LYS A 363 3.07 -30.29 -4.93
CA LYS A 363 3.75 -31.31 -4.13
C LYS A 363 2.82 -31.74 -3.00
N PRO A 364 2.41 -33.02 -2.93
CA PRO A 364 1.44 -33.46 -1.93
C PRO A 364 1.97 -33.13 -0.53
N ARG A 365 1.30 -32.20 0.16
CA ARG A 365 1.59 -31.86 1.55
C ARG A 365 1.66 -33.17 2.33
N ARG A 366 2.80 -33.44 2.98
CA ARG A 366 2.98 -34.65 3.80
C ARG A 366 1.75 -34.77 4.73
N PRO A 367 1.06 -35.92 4.76
CA PRO A 367 -0.16 -36.06 5.54
C PRO A 367 0.14 -35.72 7.00
N THR A 368 -0.60 -34.74 7.54
CA THR A 368 -0.51 -34.34 8.95
C THR A 368 -0.84 -35.54 9.83
N LEU A 369 -0.32 -35.57 11.07
CA LEU A 369 -0.60 -36.64 12.03
C LEU A 369 -2.10 -36.91 12.17
N PHE A 370 -2.91 -35.86 12.05
CA PHE A 370 -4.36 -35.93 12.07
C PHE A 370 -4.96 -36.66 10.87
N SER A 371 -4.48 -36.44 9.65
CA SER A 371 -4.99 -37.17 8.48
C SER A 371 -4.61 -38.65 8.51
N ARG A 372 -3.41 -38.98 9.01
CA ARG A 372 -3.02 -40.38 9.28
C ARG A 372 -3.90 -41.06 10.33
N LEU A 373 -4.31 -40.31 11.36
CA LEU A 373 -5.21 -40.82 12.40
C LEU A 373 -6.61 -41.08 11.84
N VAL A 374 -7.14 -40.15 11.04
CA VAL A 374 -8.44 -40.27 10.38
C VAL A 374 -8.45 -41.43 9.37
N ASP A 375 -7.36 -41.63 8.62
CA ASP A 375 -7.23 -42.74 7.69
C ASP A 375 -7.12 -44.09 8.40
N ARG A 376 -6.41 -44.17 9.53
CA ARG A 376 -6.39 -45.36 10.40
C ARG A 376 -7.77 -45.68 10.96
N ILE A 377 -8.52 -44.67 11.40
CA ILE A 377 -9.89 -44.85 11.91
C ILE A 377 -10.82 -45.32 10.78
N LYS A 378 -10.70 -44.75 9.57
CA LYS A 378 -11.46 -45.22 8.39
C LYS A 378 -11.10 -46.64 7.98
N GLN A 379 -9.84 -47.04 8.08
CA GLN A 379 -9.39 -48.41 7.78
C GLN A 379 -9.89 -49.42 8.82
N ALA A 380 -9.80 -49.08 10.12
CA ALA A 380 -10.37 -49.91 11.19
C ALA A 380 -11.88 -50.12 11.01
N ARG A 381 -12.61 -49.05 10.69
CA ARG A 381 -14.07 -49.10 10.45
C ARG A 381 -14.47 -49.87 9.19
N LYS A 382 -13.54 -50.03 8.23
CA LYS A 382 -13.72 -50.89 7.04
C LYS A 382 -13.43 -52.36 7.33
N GLN A 383 -12.52 -52.66 8.26
CA GLN A 383 -12.23 -54.03 8.70
C GLN A 383 -13.40 -54.62 9.50
N ASP A 384 -14.04 -53.84 10.37
CA ASP A 384 -15.23 -54.26 11.13
C ASP A 384 -16.49 -54.47 10.28
N ARG A 385 -16.49 -54.01 9.02
CA ARG A 385 -17.63 -54.13 8.10
C ARG A 385 -17.52 -55.29 7.11
N LYS A 386 -16.53 -56.18 7.23
CA LYS A 386 -16.51 -57.42 6.44
C LYS A 386 -17.51 -58.43 7.06
N PRO A 387 -18.59 -58.81 6.35
CA PRO A 387 -19.50 -59.83 6.85
C PRO A 387 -18.80 -61.19 6.85
N ALA A 388 -18.90 -61.90 7.98
CA ALA A 388 -18.51 -63.30 8.10
C ALA A 388 -19.34 -64.14 7.10
N LYS A 389 -18.73 -64.50 5.96
CA LYS A 389 -19.21 -65.57 5.10
C LYS A 389 -18.36 -66.81 5.34
N SER A 390 -18.81 -67.71 6.21
CA SER A 390 -18.66 -69.17 6.07
C SER A 390 -19.33 -69.91 7.24
N ALA A 391 -19.81 -71.14 6.94
CA ALA A 391 -20.59 -72.08 7.75
C ALA A 391 -22.08 -71.71 7.81
N VAL A 392 -23.01 -72.46 7.22
CA VAL A 392 -23.30 -73.87 7.50
C VAL A 392 -23.82 -74.59 6.23
N ARG A 393 -23.48 -75.88 6.17
CA ARG A 393 -23.95 -76.90 5.23
C ARG A 393 -25.39 -77.28 5.49
#